data_AF-A0A9E5F2C8-F1
#
_entry.id   AF-A0A9E5F2C8-F1
#
_cell.length_a   1.000
_cell.length_b   1.000
_cell.length_c   1.000
_cell.angle_alpha   90.00
_cell.angle_beta   90.00
_cell.angle_gamma   90.00
#
_symmetry.space_group_name_H-M   'P 1'
#
loop_
_entity.id
_entity.type
_entity.pdbx_description
1 polymer ?
#
loop_
_entity_poly.entity_id
_entity_poly.type
_entity_poly.pdbx_seq_one_letter_code
_entity_poly.pdbx_strand_id
1 'polypeptide(L)' 'MQLGSSQKGESMNTELIIGKSRTFQETIEEVDKYAKSPWPILLTGETGVGKELLACRIHSQSMRQKGPFIPVNCGALP' A
#
# COMPACT_ATOMS: atom_id res chain seq x y z
N MET A 1 -13.08 -14.19 31.39
CA MET A 1 -13.66 -13.97 30.04
C MET A 1 -12.98 -12.75 29.45
N GLN A 2 -11.94 -12.96 28.64
CA GLN A 2 -11.11 -11.90 28.07
C GLN A 2 -11.88 -11.24 26.91
N LEU A 3 -12.24 -9.97 27.05
CA LEU A 3 -12.82 -9.18 25.97
C LEU A 3 -11.71 -8.83 24.97
N GLY A 4 -11.98 -9.15 23.70
CA GLY A 4 -11.06 -8.99 22.58
C GLY A 4 -10.60 -7.54 22.42
N SER A 5 -9.28 -7.37 22.43
CA SER A 5 -8.62 -6.16 21.97
C SER A 5 -8.92 -5.94 20.49
N SER A 6 -9.79 -4.97 20.22
CA SER A 6 -9.98 -4.34 18.92
C SER A 6 -8.63 -3.83 18.42
N GLN A 7 -7.97 -4.58 17.54
CA GLN A 7 -6.86 -4.04 16.75
C GLN A 7 -7.46 -3.24 15.61
N LYS A 8 -7.76 -1.98 15.91
CA LYS A 8 -8.04 -0.92 14.94
C LYS A 8 -6.80 -0.80 14.07
N GLY A 9 -6.84 -1.40 12.87
CA GLY A 9 -5.71 -1.42 11.94
C GLY A 9 -5.08 -0.03 11.82
N GLU A 10 -3.77 0.03 12.04
CA GLU A 10 -3.00 1.27 11.98
C GLU A 10 -3.37 2.04 10.71
N SER A 11 -3.86 3.27 10.88
CA SER A 11 -4.03 4.19 9.76
C SER A 11 -2.65 4.54 9.22
N MET A 12 -2.13 3.72 8.31
CA MET A 12 -0.95 4.05 7.52
C MET A 12 -1.28 5.34 6.76
N ASN A 13 -0.69 6.45 7.20
CA ASN A 13 -0.88 7.75 6.58
C ASN A 13 -0.24 7.70 5.18
N THR A 14 -1.07 7.45 4.15
CA THR A 14 -0.67 7.49 2.73
C THR A 14 -0.38 8.90 2.25
N GLU A 15 -0.64 9.92 3.08
CA GLU A 15 -0.47 11.34 2.74
C GLU A 15 1.01 11.76 2.74
N LEU A 16 1.92 10.95 3.28
CA LEU A 16 3.35 11.28 3.37
C LEU A 16 4.23 10.49 2.38
N ILE A 17 3.81 10.36 1.12
CA ILE A 17 4.69 9.90 0.02
C ILE A 17 5.34 11.14 -0.61
N ILE A 18 6.62 11.35 -0.30
CA ILE A 18 7.37 12.54 -0.72
C ILE A 18 8.51 12.15 -1.65
N GLY A 19 8.54 12.73 -2.85
CA GLY A 19 9.65 12.62 -3.78
C GLY A 19 9.60 13.73 -4.82
N LYS A 20 10.79 14.19 -5.24
CA LYS A 20 10.95 15.37 -6.12
C LYS A 20 11.56 15.03 -7.48
N SER A 21 12.09 13.83 -7.65
CA SER A 21 12.64 13.43 -8.94
C SER A 21 11.52 13.16 -9.93
N ARG A 22 11.79 13.42 -11.20
CA ARG A 22 10.86 13.13 -12.30
C ARG A 22 10.44 11.66 -12.33
N THR A 23 11.40 10.75 -12.20
CA THR A 23 11.15 9.29 -12.20
C THR A 23 10.21 8.85 -11.08
N PHE A 24 10.33 9.49 -9.90
CA PHE A 24 9.44 9.22 -8.79
C PHE A 24 8.01 9.70 -9.10
N GLN A 25 7.87 10.91 -9.64
CA GLN A 25 6.57 11.46 -10.04
C GLN A 25 5.89 10.56 -11.09
N GLU A 26 6.63 10.13 -12.12
CA GLU A 26 6.15 9.21 -13.15
C GLU A 26 5.69 7.88 -12.54
N THR A 27 6.42 7.35 -11.55
CA THR A 27 6.03 6.13 -10.82
C THR A 27 4.72 6.32 -10.05
N ILE A 28 4.54 7.47 -9.40
CA ILE A 28 3.29 7.78 -8.67
C ILE A 28 2.10 7.89 -9.62
N GLU A 29 2.29 8.53 -10.78
CA GLU A 29 1.24 8.61 -11.81
C GLU A 29 0.85 7.21 -12.32
N GLU A 30 1.84 6.34 -12.55
CA GLU A 30 1.61 4.96 -12.96
C GLU A 30 0.85 4.16 -11.90
N VAL A 31 1.25 4.29 -10.63
CA VAL A 31 0.59 3.69 -9.47
C VAL A 31 -0.89 4.12 -9.39
N ASP A 32 -1.17 5.41 -9.51
CA ASP A 32 -2.53 5.96 -9.43
C ASP A 32 -3.40 5.49 -10.60
N LYS A 33 -2.80 5.33 -11.79
CA LYS A 33 -3.48 4.77 -12.97
C LYS A 33 -3.87 3.30 -12.74
N TYR A 34 -2.95 2.47 -12.22
CA TYR A 34 -3.24 1.05 -11.99
C TYR A 34 -4.08 0.80 -10.74
N ALA A 35 -4.15 1.72 -9.78
CA ALA A 35 -4.98 1.56 -8.59
C ALA A 35 -6.45 1.28 -8.89
N LYS A 36 -6.98 1.80 -10.01
CA LYS A 36 -8.36 1.60 -10.46
C LYS A 36 -8.58 0.26 -11.18
N SER A 37 -7.53 -0.49 -11.46
CA SER A 37 -7.58 -1.79 -12.12
C SER A 37 -8.20 -2.86 -11.20
N PRO A 38 -9.01 -3.79 -11.73
CA PRO A 38 -9.47 -4.96 -10.98
C PRO A 38 -8.40 -6.06 -10.84
N TRP A 39 -7.30 -5.96 -11.59
CA TRP A 39 -6.27 -7.00 -11.71
C TRP A 39 -5.22 -6.94 -10.58
N PRO A 40 -4.54 -8.06 -10.27
CA PRO A 40 -3.40 -8.06 -9.35
C PRO A 40 -2.26 -7.14 -9.83
N ILE A 41 -1.57 -6.50 -8.88
CA ILE A 41 -0.43 -5.62 -9.14
C ILE A 41 0.80 -6.20 -8.45
N LEU A 42 1.92 -6.26 -9.17
CA LEU A 42 3.23 -6.65 -8.64
C LEU A 42 4.11 -5.40 -8.53
N LEU A 43 4.52 -5.06 -7.31
CA LEU A 43 5.48 -3.98 -7.06
C LEU A 43 6.89 -4.55 -6.96
N THR A 44 7.79 -4.07 -7.81
CA THR A 44 9.20 -4.46 -7.82
C THR A 44 10.08 -3.30 -7.37
N GLY A 45 11.31 -3.61 -6.97
CA GLY A 45 12.29 -2.63 -6.49
C GLY A 45 13.12 -3.15 -5.33
N GLU A 46 14.18 -2.42 -4.99
CA GLU A 46 15.12 -2.78 -3.92
C GLU A 46 14.49 -2.74 -2.52
N THR A 47 15.18 -3.31 -1.53
CA THR A 47 14.76 -3.23 -0.13
C THR A 47 14.79 -1.78 0.35
N GLY A 48 13.75 -1.32 1.04
CA GLY A 48 13.70 0.03 1.61
C GLY A 48 13.20 1.16 0.69
N VAL A 49 12.86 0.89 -0.58
CA VAL A 49 12.37 1.94 -1.52
C VAL A 49 10.91 2.36 -1.30
N GLY A 50 10.25 1.90 -0.23
CA GLY A 50 8.88 2.31 0.10
C GLY A 50 7.77 1.59 -0.67
N LYS A 51 7.99 0.36 -1.16
CA LYS A 51 6.96 -0.44 -1.85
C LYS A 51 5.69 -0.64 -1.02
N GLU A 52 5.82 -0.74 0.31
CA GLU A 52 4.68 -0.87 1.24
C GLU A 52 3.81 0.38 1.24
N LEU A 53 4.41 1.57 1.14
CA LEU A 53 3.68 2.84 1.03
C LEU A 53 2.93 2.92 -0.31
N LEU A 54 3.56 2.46 -1.40
CA LEU A 54 2.90 2.36 -2.71
C LEU A 54 1.71 1.39 -2.68
N ALA A 55 1.84 0.23 -2.02
CA ALA A 55 0.74 -0.72 -1.86
C ALA A 55 -0.44 -0.11 -1.08
N CYS A 56 -0.15 0.65 -0.01
CA CYS A 56 -1.17 1.39 0.73
C CYS A 56 -1.86 2.45 -0.14
N ARG A 57 -1.09 3.20 -0.96
CA ARG A 57 -1.63 4.20 -1.89
C ARG A 57 -2.55 3.55 -2.93
N ILE A 58 -2.12 2.44 -3.55
CA ILE A 58 -2.93 1.64 -4.48
C ILE A 58 -4.27 1.28 -3.83
N HIS A 59 -4.23 0.71 -2.62
CA HIS A 59 -5.46 0.34 -1.91
C HIS A 59 -6.38 1.55 -1.70
N SER A 60 -5.84 2.68 -1.24
CA SER A 60 -6.60 3.90 -0.93
C SER A 60 -7.31 4.52 -2.15
N GLN A 61 -6.81 4.29 -3.36
CA GLN A 61 -7.38 4.80 -4.61
C GLN A 61 -8.11 3.73 -5.44
N SER A 62 -8.15 2.49 -4.96
CA SER A 62 -8.79 1.38 -5.66
C SER A 62 -10.28 1.28 -5.39
N MET A 63 -10.97 0.49 -6.22
CA MET A 63 -12.37 0.09 -5.97
C MET A 63 -12.58 -0.65 -4.64
N ARG A 64 -11.48 -1.12 -4.01
CA ARG A 64 -11.48 -1.89 -2.76
C ARG A 64 -11.12 -1.04 -1.54
N GLN A 65 -10.93 0.27 -1.70
CA GLN A 65 -10.51 1.20 -0.63
C GLN A 65 -11.37 1.17 0.65
N LYS A 66 -12.64 0.78 0.54
CA LYS A 66 -13.57 0.67 1.69
C LYS A 66 -13.34 -0.61 2.51
N GLY A 67 -12.68 -1.60 1.93
CA GLY A 67 -12.33 -2.86 2.59
C GLY A 67 -11.04 -2.75 3.40
N PRO A 68 -10.75 -3.75 4.25
CA PRO A 68 -9.51 -3.78 5.02
C PRO A 68 -8.30 -3.94 4.08
N PHE A 69 -7.21 -3.25 4.42
CA PHE A 69 -5.88 -3.51 3.87
C PHE A 69 -5.14 -4.43 4.83
N ILE A 70 -4.77 -5.63 4.38
CA ILE A 70 -4.13 -6.65 5.22
C ILE A 70 -2.70 -6.86 4.71
N PRO A 71 -1.69 -6.17 5.27
CA PRO A 71 -0.30 -6.41 4.92
C PRO A 71 0.15 -7.77 5.47
N VAL A 72 0.85 -8.54 4.65
CA VAL A 72 1.42 -9.84 5.02
C VAL A 72 2.90 -9.86 4.67
N ASN A 73 3.76 -10.11 5.65
CA ASN A 73 5.17 -10.32 5.43
C ASN A 73 5.44 -11.80 5.17
N CYS A 74 5.60 -12.19 3.90
CA CYS A 74 5.85 -13.58 3.51
C CYS A 74 7.16 -14.14 4.08
N GLY A 75 8.15 -13.30 4.39
CA GLY A 75 9.43 -13.75 4.97
C GLY A 75 9.33 -14.14 6.45
N ALA A 76 8.21 -13.83 7.10
CA ALA A 76 7.93 -14.19 8.49
C ALA A 76 6.94 -15.36 8.62
N LEU A 77 6.51 -15.95 7.50
CA LEU A 77 5.63 -17.12 7.49
C LEU A 77 6.45 -18.43 7.58
N PRO A 78 5.98 -19.43 8.35
CA PRO A 78 6.66 -20.72 8.52
C PRO A 78 6.60 -21.62 7.29
#